data_AF-A0A1Q3ARZ0-F1
#
_entry.id   AF-A0A1Q3ARZ0-F1
#
_cell.length_a   1.000
_cell.length_b   1.000
_cell.length_c   1.000
_cell.angle_alpha   90.00
_cell.angle_beta   90.00
_cell.angle_gamma   90.00
#
_symmetry.space_group_name_H-M   'P 1'
#
loop_
_entity.id
_entity.type
_entity.pdbx_description
1 polymer ?
#
loop_
_entity_poly.entity_id
_entity_poly.type
_entity_poly.pdbx_seq_one_letter_code
_entity_poly.pdbx_strand_id
1 'polypeptide(L)'
;MTIFIQSLDYNLWDLIVDGPNLPTTTNESREIISKPRTRYNDDDRKRVQINSKAKHIIICAINSNDFNRVSSCISTKEMCDRLEVTYESTNQVKEPKISNDKKGEIYIVRKYKKKWGDN
;
A
#
# COMPACT_ATOMS: atom_id res chain seq x y z
N MET A 1 -1.85 7.37 -5.61
CA MET A 1 -1.07 6.91 -4.42
C MET A 1 0.33 6.44 -4.83
N THR A 2 0.43 5.93 -6.06
CA THR A 2 1.63 5.65 -6.85
C THR A 2 2.76 6.64 -6.71
N ILE A 3 2.54 7.94 -6.97
CA ILE A 3 3.64 8.93 -7.01
C ILE A 3 4.22 9.16 -5.61
N PHE A 4 3.40 9.05 -4.55
CA PHE A 4 3.87 9.21 -3.17
C PHE A 4 4.79 8.06 -2.75
N ILE A 5 4.40 6.81 -3.03
CA ILE A 5 5.24 5.66 -2.70
C ILE A 5 6.52 5.67 -3.54
N GLN A 6 6.43 5.98 -4.85
CA GLN A 6 7.59 6.19 -5.72
C GLN A 6 8.53 7.29 -5.20
N SER A 7 7.99 8.38 -4.65
CA SER A 7 8.78 9.48 -4.09
C SER A 7 9.50 9.12 -2.79
N LEU A 8 9.00 8.11 -2.07
CA LEU A 8 9.63 7.59 -0.85
C LEU A 8 10.71 6.55 -1.18
N ASP A 9 10.39 5.59 -2.04
CA ASP A 9 11.31 4.55 -2.51
C ASP A 9 10.72 3.88 -3.77
N TYR A 10 11.40 4.00 -4.90
CA TYR A 10 10.95 3.39 -6.15
C TYR A 10 10.98 1.86 -6.10
N ASN A 11 11.93 1.26 -5.37
CA ASN A 11 11.98 -0.19 -5.18
C ASN A 11 10.82 -0.68 -4.31
N LEU A 12 10.36 0.14 -3.37
CA LEU A 12 9.16 -0.12 -2.57
C LEU A 12 7.93 -0.13 -3.46
N TRP A 13 7.83 0.80 -4.42
CA TRP A 13 6.73 0.86 -5.38
C TRP A 13 6.67 -0.36 -6.30
N ASP A 14 7.78 -0.73 -6.96
CA ASP A 14 7.82 -1.88 -7.87
C ASP A 14 7.36 -3.16 -7.15
N LEU A 15 7.84 -3.38 -5.92
CA LEU A 15 7.47 -4.54 -5.11
C LEU A 15 6.00 -4.56 -4.66
N ILE A 16 5.31 -3.41 -4.64
CA ILE A 16 3.87 -3.33 -4.36
C ILE A 16 3.07 -3.57 -5.63
N VAL A 17 3.50 -3.01 -6.77
CA VAL A 17 2.85 -3.15 -8.08
C VAL A 17 2.87 -4.59 -8.56
N ASP A 18 4.02 -5.25 -8.45
CA ASP A 18 4.23 -6.66 -8.79
C ASP A 18 3.30 -7.60 -7.98
N GLY A 19 2.61 -7.07 -6.97
CA GLY A 19 1.60 -7.76 -6.20
C GLY A 19 2.15 -8.32 -4.90
N PRO A 20 1.29 -8.94 -4.07
CA PRO A 20 1.75 -9.65 -2.89
C PRO A 20 2.58 -10.84 -3.35
N ASN A 21 3.86 -10.59 -3.58
CA ASN A 21 4.95 -11.56 -3.52
C ASN A 21 5.16 -11.98 -2.05
N LEU A 22 4.06 -12.12 -1.30
CA LEU A 22 4.07 -12.76 -0.01
C LEU A 22 4.62 -14.17 -0.25
N PRO A 23 5.55 -14.63 0.58
CA PRO A 23 6.14 -15.94 0.41
C PRO A 23 5.04 -17.00 0.30
N THR A 24 4.98 -17.69 -0.83
CA THR A 24 4.08 -18.83 -1.05
C THR A 24 4.88 -20.11 -1.21
N THR A 25 4.24 -21.24 -0.96
CA THR A 25 4.79 -22.57 -1.18
C THR A 25 3.71 -23.46 -1.75
N THR A 26 4.11 -24.45 -2.53
CA THR A 26 3.21 -25.50 -3.01
C THR A 26 3.08 -26.58 -1.95
N ASN A 27 1.85 -26.98 -1.60
CA ASN A 27 1.60 -28.11 -0.70
C ASN A 27 1.64 -29.45 -1.46
N GLU A 28 1.49 -30.57 -0.75
CA GLU A 28 1.46 -31.92 -1.33
C GLU A 28 0.33 -32.10 -2.36
N SER A 29 -0.78 -31.39 -2.17
CA SER A 29 -1.93 -31.33 -3.07
C SER A 29 -1.74 -30.42 -4.29
N ARG A 30 -0.53 -29.88 -4.50
CA ARG A 30 -0.17 -28.91 -5.56
C ARG A 30 -0.90 -27.55 -5.47
N GLU A 31 -1.47 -27.23 -4.33
CA GLU A 31 -2.10 -25.93 -4.09
C GLU A 31 -1.05 -24.90 -3.66
N ILE A 32 -1.22 -23.65 -4.11
CA ILE A 32 -0.38 -22.52 -3.68
C ILE A 32 -0.92 -22.02 -2.35
N ILE A 33 -0.15 -22.23 -1.28
CA ILE A 33 -0.48 -21.77 0.07
C ILE A 33 0.54 -20.73 0.55
N SER A 34 0.14 -19.92 1.53
CA SER A 34 1.08 -19.04 2.22
C SER A 34 2.19 -19.86 2.86
N LYS A 35 3.44 -19.50 2.58
CA LYS A 35 4.60 -20.15 3.16
C LYS A 35 4.59 -19.89 4.68
N PRO A 36 4.83 -20.90 5.52
CA PRO A 36 4.95 -20.68 6.95
C PRO A 36 6.22 -19.88 7.26
N ARG A 37 6.13 -18.97 8.26
CA ARG A 37 7.23 -18.09 8.67
C ARG A 37 8.53 -18.84 9.02
N THR A 38 8.42 -20.06 9.50
CA THR A 38 9.56 -20.94 9.85
C THR A 38 10.38 -21.35 8.63
N ARG A 39 9.82 -21.29 7.42
CA ARG A 39 10.50 -21.66 6.16
C ARG A 39 10.97 -20.45 5.35
N TYR A 40 10.84 -19.24 5.87
CA TYR A 40 11.24 -18.03 5.16
C TYR A 40 12.76 -17.98 4.97
N ASN A 41 13.19 -17.79 3.72
CA ASN A 41 14.56 -17.40 3.41
C ASN A 41 14.74 -15.87 3.58
N ASP A 42 15.93 -15.35 3.32
CA ASP A 42 16.21 -13.92 3.51
C ASP A 42 15.41 -13.02 2.56
N ASP A 43 15.19 -13.46 1.32
CA ASP A 43 14.38 -12.75 0.33
C ASP A 43 12.90 -12.68 0.75
N ASP A 44 12.36 -13.78 1.27
CA ASP A 44 11.00 -13.86 1.82
C ASP A 44 10.82 -12.84 2.95
N ARG A 45 11.80 -12.77 3.86
CA ARG A 45 11.80 -11.81 4.98
C ARG A 45 11.87 -10.38 4.47
N LYS A 46 12.74 -10.10 3.50
CA LYS A 46 12.87 -8.77 2.87
C LYS A 46 11.54 -8.34 2.25
N ARG A 47 10.87 -9.22 1.50
CA ARG A 47 9.55 -8.94 0.89
C ARG A 47 8.49 -8.65 1.95
N VAL A 48 8.42 -9.45 3.01
CA VAL A 48 7.45 -9.24 4.11
C VAL A 48 7.72 -7.92 4.83
N GLN A 49 8.98 -7.59 5.11
CA GLN A 49 9.36 -6.32 5.74
C GLN A 49 8.96 -5.11 4.87
N ILE A 50 9.18 -5.19 3.56
CA ILE A 50 8.83 -4.15 2.60
C ILE A 50 7.30 -3.97 2.58
N ASN A 51 6.52 -5.05 2.51
CA ASN A 51 5.07 -4.98 2.61
C ASN A 51 4.61 -4.39 3.95
N SER A 52 5.23 -4.74 5.07
CA SER A 52 4.91 -4.14 6.38
C SER A 52 5.21 -2.63 6.43
N LYS A 53 6.34 -2.18 5.87
CA LYS A 53 6.69 -0.76 5.78
C LYS A 53 5.66 0.01 4.95
N ALA A 54 5.28 -0.53 3.79
CA ALA A 54 4.30 0.09 2.93
C ALA A 54 2.91 0.18 3.58
N LYS A 55 2.44 -0.89 4.24
CA LYS A 55 1.21 -0.87 5.04
C LYS A 55 1.24 0.25 6.09
N HIS A 56 2.36 0.38 6.82
CA HIS A 56 2.51 1.42 7.83
C HIS A 56 2.43 2.83 7.23
N ILE A 57 3.09 3.06 6.09
CA ILE A 57 3.03 4.33 5.35
C ILE A 57 1.58 4.66 4.96
N ILE A 58 0.85 3.70 4.38
CA ILE A 58 -0.56 3.88 4.00
C ILE A 58 -1.42 4.21 5.21
N ILE A 59 -1.32 3.45 6.30
CA ILE A 59 -2.08 3.69 7.54
C ILE A 59 -1.80 5.10 8.09
N CYS A 60 -0.55 5.56 8.03
CA CYS A 60 -0.19 6.90 8.46
C CYS A 60 -0.76 8.01 7.55
N ALA A 61 -0.92 7.73 6.27
CA ALA A 61 -1.45 8.65 5.26
C ALA A 61 -2.97 8.84 5.36
N ILE A 62 -3.72 7.78 5.60
CA ILE A 62 -5.19 7.77 5.54
C ILE A 62 -5.86 8.33 6.82
N ASN A 63 -7.17 8.55 6.76
CA ASN A 63 -8.00 8.96 7.90
C ASN A 63 -8.63 7.74 8.59
N SER A 64 -9.31 7.93 9.73
CA SER A 64 -9.92 6.82 10.50
C SER A 64 -11.03 6.08 9.75
N ASN A 65 -11.79 6.77 8.89
CA ASN A 65 -12.84 6.16 8.08
C ASN A 65 -12.25 5.21 7.03
N ASP A 66 -11.22 5.67 6.32
CA ASP A 66 -10.50 4.88 5.33
C ASP A 66 -9.72 3.74 5.98
N PHE A 67 -9.15 3.96 7.17
CA PHE A 67 -8.46 2.93 7.96
C PHE A 67 -9.35 1.72 8.23
N ASN A 68 -10.59 1.94 8.68
CA ASN A 68 -11.52 0.85 8.97
C ASN A 68 -11.84 -0.01 7.73
N ARG A 69 -11.73 0.56 6.52
CA ARG A 69 -11.99 -0.16 5.26
C ARG A 69 -10.81 -1.00 4.79
N VAL A 70 -9.59 -0.58 5.09
CA VAL A 70 -8.36 -1.24 4.63
C VAL A 70 -7.64 -2.04 5.72
N SER A 71 -8.08 -1.95 6.98
CA SER A 71 -7.47 -2.65 8.11
C SER A 71 -7.45 -4.18 7.97
N SER A 72 -8.45 -4.74 7.27
CA SER A 72 -8.55 -6.18 7.00
C SER A 72 -7.74 -6.65 5.78
N CYS A 73 -7.17 -5.75 4.98
CA CYS A 73 -6.41 -6.11 3.79
C CYS A 73 -5.14 -6.88 4.18
N ILE A 74 -4.84 -7.95 3.45
CA ILE A 74 -3.68 -8.82 3.71
C ILE A 74 -2.41 -8.21 3.11
N SER A 75 -2.54 -7.54 1.96
CA SER A 75 -1.41 -6.94 1.24
C SER A 75 -1.54 -5.42 1.12
N THR A 76 -0.40 -4.75 0.91
CA THR A 76 -0.38 -3.31 0.62
C THR A 76 -1.12 -3.01 -0.68
N LYS A 77 -0.97 -3.86 -1.71
CA LYS A 77 -1.69 -3.73 -2.97
C LYS A 77 -3.20 -3.68 -2.76
N GLU A 78 -3.73 -4.62 -1.99
CA GLU A 78 -5.16 -4.65 -1.66
C GLU A 78 -5.61 -3.40 -0.88
N MET A 79 -4.75 -2.81 -0.03
CA MET A 79 -5.06 -1.52 0.60
C MET A 79 -5.12 -0.39 -0.43
N CYS A 80 -4.17 -0.33 -1.37
CA CYS A 80 -4.16 0.66 -2.44
C CYS A 80 -5.39 0.52 -3.34
N ASP A 81 -5.68 -0.69 -3.83
CA ASP A 81 -6.81 -0.98 -4.73
C ASP A 81 -8.15 -0.55 -4.10
N ARG A 82 -8.36 -0.86 -2.80
CA ARG A 82 -9.59 -0.45 -2.09
C ARG A 82 -9.70 1.06 -1.88
N LEU A 83 -8.57 1.74 -1.69
CA LEU A 83 -8.55 3.20 -1.56
C LEU A 83 -8.82 3.88 -2.90
N GLU A 84 -8.23 3.37 -3.99
CA GLU A 84 -8.45 3.88 -5.34
C GLU A 84 -9.94 3.87 -5.72
N VAL A 85 -10.63 2.73 -5.53
CA VAL A 85 -12.08 2.60 -5.76
C VAL A 85 -12.91 3.59 -4.93
N THR A 86 -12.47 3.88 -3.69
CA THR A 86 -13.16 4.83 -2.81
C THR A 86 -13.02 6.26 -3.32
N TYR A 87 -11.81 6.66 -3.73
CA TYR A 87 -11.57 8.02 -4.21
C TYR A 87 -12.15 8.24 -5.62
N GLU A 88 -12.24 7.22 -6.46
CA GLU A 88 -12.95 7.30 -7.75
C GLU A 88 -14.47 7.48 -7.57
N SER A 89 -15.09 6.73 -6.66
CA SER A 89 -16.55 6.82 -6.44
C SER A 89 -17.00 8.13 -5.77
N THR A 90 -16.15 8.73 -4.94
CA THR A 90 -16.50 9.96 -4.18
C THR A 90 -16.28 11.25 -4.98
N ASN A 91 -15.45 11.22 -6.04
CA ASN A 91 -15.08 12.42 -6.84
C ASN A 91 -16.05 12.77 -8.00
N GLN A 92 -17.19 12.08 -8.14
CA GLN A 92 -18.24 12.52 -9.06
C GLN A 92 -18.99 13.79 -8.58
N VAL A 93 -18.75 14.24 -7.33
CA VAL A 93 -19.40 15.44 -6.78
C VAL A 93 -18.40 16.60 -6.67
N LYS A 94 -18.40 17.43 -7.72
CA LYS A 94 -18.05 18.87 -7.78
C LYS A 94 -16.76 19.32 -7.06
N GLU A 95 -15.64 19.47 -7.79
CA GLU A 95 -14.56 20.45 -7.52
C GLU A 95 -13.51 20.50 -8.68
N PRO A 96 -12.69 21.58 -8.81
CA PRO A 96 -12.02 21.96 -10.06
C PRO A 96 -10.81 21.09 -10.47
N LYS A 97 -10.54 21.13 -11.78
CA LYS A 97 -9.63 20.31 -12.61
C LYS A 97 -8.16 20.29 -12.16
N ILE A 98 -7.87 19.58 -11.08
CA ILE A 98 -6.57 18.96 -10.84
C ILE A 98 -6.82 17.46 -10.98
N SER A 99 -6.05 16.74 -11.81
CA SER A 99 -6.27 15.30 -12.00
C SER A 99 -6.30 14.58 -10.65
N ASN A 100 -7.32 13.74 -10.45
CA ASN A 100 -7.72 13.20 -9.15
C ASN A 100 -6.59 12.47 -8.41
N ASP A 101 -5.72 11.78 -9.14
CA ASP A 101 -4.54 11.09 -8.61
C ASP A 101 -3.61 12.05 -7.89
N LYS A 102 -3.37 13.22 -8.51
CA LYS A 102 -2.46 14.24 -7.98
C LYS A 102 -3.04 14.92 -6.74
N LYS A 103 -4.36 15.07 -6.63
CA LYS A 103 -4.99 15.74 -5.47
C LYS A 103 -4.91 14.87 -4.20
N GLY A 104 -5.19 13.58 -4.32
CA GLY A 104 -5.02 12.60 -3.23
C GLY A 104 -3.55 12.44 -2.83
N GLU A 105 -2.65 12.43 -3.81
CA GLU A 105 -1.19 12.33 -3.59
C GLU A 105 -0.62 13.57 -2.90
N ILE A 106 -0.96 14.77 -3.36
CA ILE A 106 -0.52 16.03 -2.73
C ILE A 106 -1.03 16.11 -1.29
N TYR A 107 -2.24 15.63 -1.01
CA TYR A 107 -2.79 15.59 0.35
C TYR A 107 -1.98 14.67 1.26
N ILE A 108 -1.67 13.45 0.79
CA ILE A 108 -0.89 12.47 1.55
C ILE A 108 0.55 12.96 1.77
N VAL A 109 1.22 13.48 0.73
CA VAL A 109 2.58 14.03 0.81
C VAL A 109 2.64 15.20 1.80
N ARG A 110 1.66 16.12 1.75
CA ARG A 110 1.57 17.25 2.69
C ARG A 110 1.35 16.79 4.13
N LYS A 111 0.46 15.81 4.34
CA LYS A 111 0.17 15.28 5.67
C LYS A 111 1.38 14.53 6.25
N TYR A 112 2.11 13.77 5.42
CA TYR A 112 3.33 13.07 5.84
C TYR A 112 4.46 14.05 6.17
N LYS A 113 4.71 15.05 5.32
CA LYS A 113 5.68 16.14 5.62
C LYS A 113 5.32 16.92 6.88
N LYS A 114 4.03 17.13 7.19
CA LYS A 114 3.60 17.80 8.43
C LYS A 114 3.80 16.92 9.67
N LYS A 115 3.73 15.60 9.52
CA LYS A 115 3.81 14.63 10.61
C LYS A 115 5.24 14.17 10.91
N TRP A 116 6.11 14.18 9.89
CA TRP A 116 7.46 13.60 9.93
C TRP A 116 8.52 14.49 9.27
N GLY A 117 8.21 15.75 8.96
CA GLY A 117 9.20 16.67 8.39
C GLY A 117 10.36 16.85 9.35
N ASP A 118 11.53 16.39 8.92
CA ASP A 118 12.82 16.82 9.45
C ASP A 118 12.88 18.36 9.44
N ASN A 119 13.43 18.91 10.52
CA ASN A 119 13.81 20.32 10.62
C ASN A 119 14.97 20.63 9.66
#